data_AF-A0AAW3FAE3-F1
#
_entry.id   AF-A0AAW3FAE3-F1
#
_cell.length_a   1.000
_cell.length_b   1.000
_cell.length_c   1.000
_cell.angle_alpha   90.00
_cell.angle_beta   90.00
_cell.angle_gamma   90.00
#
_symmetry.space_group_name_H-M   'P 1'
#
loop_
_entity.id
_entity.type
_entity.pdbx_description
1 polymer ?
#
loop_
_entity_poly.entity_id
_entity_poly.type
_entity_poly.pdbx_seq_one_letter_code
_entity_poly.pdbx_strand_id
1 'polypeptide(L)'
;MSNPKADLSAIVLEHVHGAVASKYDELIAHTKATLLEAMATAGVVQCMISYAGFGDSGDVNDVHLTSQDGAPMSALGTVDIAVQDNRYVDGAWTASTGSKTMSISEALSYFADLVVNRYHPGFENNDGGSGEVYLEVDTSRVWNEHRDYYTESIYSEHDL
;
A
#
# COMPACT_ATOMS: atom_id res chain seq x y z
N MET A 1 -26.24 -5.40 20.86
CA MET A 1 -25.29 -6.45 20.46
C MET A 1 -24.37 -5.82 19.43
N SER A 2 -23.19 -5.36 19.88
CA SER A 2 -22.23 -4.65 19.03
C SER A 2 -21.38 -5.67 18.26
N ASN A 3 -21.23 -5.47 16.97
CA ASN A 3 -20.49 -6.37 16.07
C ASN A 3 -18.98 -6.20 16.32
N PRO A 4 -18.24 -7.24 16.75
CA PRO A 4 -16.81 -7.12 17.12
C PRO A 4 -15.86 -6.97 15.91
N LYS A 5 -16.38 -6.85 14.69
CA LYS A 5 -15.59 -6.62 13.46
C LYS A 5 -15.37 -5.15 13.11
N ALA A 6 -16.01 -4.22 13.80
CA ALA A 6 -16.00 -2.80 13.41
C ALA A 6 -14.89 -1.95 14.06
N ASP A 7 -13.91 -2.54 14.76
CA ASP A 7 -12.89 -1.73 15.43
C ASP A 7 -11.55 -2.46 15.63
N LEU A 8 -11.04 -3.10 14.59
CA LEU A 8 -9.63 -3.54 14.58
C LEU A 8 -8.74 -2.50 13.88
N SER A 9 -9.29 -1.69 12.98
CA SER A 9 -8.57 -0.59 12.34
C SER A 9 -8.31 0.57 13.31
N ALA A 10 -9.25 0.92 14.22
CA ALA A 10 -9.04 2.00 15.18
C ALA A 10 -8.27 1.58 16.44
N ILE A 11 -8.44 0.33 16.93
CA ILE A 11 -7.60 -0.22 18.01
C ILE A 11 -6.11 -0.34 17.59
N VAL A 12 -5.82 -0.55 16.29
CA VAL A 12 -4.44 -0.55 15.78
C VAL A 12 -3.90 0.87 15.58
N LEU A 13 -4.75 1.87 15.36
CA LEU A 13 -4.31 3.25 15.11
C LEU A 13 -3.89 4.00 16.40
N GLU A 14 -4.59 3.81 17.52
CA GLU A 14 -4.37 4.63 18.72
C GLU A 14 -3.15 4.21 19.58
N HIS A 15 -2.70 2.94 19.49
CA HIS A 15 -1.54 2.44 20.26
C HIS A 15 -0.17 2.61 19.54
N VAL A 16 -0.15 3.20 18.34
CA VAL A 16 0.96 3.11 17.37
C VAL A 16 1.74 4.42 17.13
N HIS A 17 1.47 5.51 17.85
CA HIS A 17 2.06 6.83 17.57
C HIS A 17 3.51 7.09 18.08
N GLY A 18 4.39 6.08 18.05
CA GLY A 18 5.81 6.33 18.29
C GLY A 18 6.72 5.29 17.65
N ALA A 19 6.85 4.13 18.31
CA ALA A 19 7.83 3.11 17.93
C ALA A 19 7.39 2.19 16.77
N VAL A 20 6.11 2.21 16.38
CA VAL A 20 5.57 1.36 15.31
C VAL A 20 5.50 2.13 13.98
N ALA A 21 5.12 3.41 14.01
CA ALA A 21 5.22 4.29 12.84
C ALA A 21 6.66 4.38 12.29
N SER A 22 7.67 4.48 13.18
CA SER A 22 9.08 4.54 12.77
C SER A 22 9.54 3.26 12.05
N LYS A 23 9.07 2.09 12.49
CA LYS A 23 9.41 0.80 11.85
C LYS A 23 8.78 0.66 10.47
N TYR A 24 7.56 1.15 10.28
CA TYR A 24 6.91 1.18 8.97
C TYR A 24 7.65 2.13 8.01
N ASP A 25 8.06 3.30 8.50
CA ASP A 25 8.82 4.26 7.70
C ASP A 25 10.21 3.70 7.31
N GLU A 26 10.88 2.99 8.22
CA GLU A 26 12.12 2.25 7.93
C GLU A 26 11.91 1.13 6.90
N LEU A 27 10.83 0.35 7.03
CA LEU A 27 10.49 -0.71 6.09
C LEU A 27 10.20 -0.15 4.69
N ILE A 28 9.41 0.92 4.61
CA ILE A 28 9.13 1.63 3.36
C ILE A 28 10.43 2.14 2.75
N ALA A 29 11.29 2.80 3.53
CA ALA A 29 12.56 3.34 3.04
C ALA A 29 13.50 2.24 2.51
N HIS A 30 13.60 1.11 3.22
CA HIS A 30 14.42 -0.03 2.81
C HIS A 30 13.87 -0.70 1.55
N THR A 31 12.58 -1.05 1.54
CA THR A 31 11.91 -1.68 0.40
C THR A 31 11.97 -0.78 -0.84
N LYS A 32 11.80 0.52 -0.68
CA LYS A 32 11.98 1.50 -1.77
C LYS A 32 13.37 1.38 -2.41
N ALA A 33 14.43 1.41 -1.60
CA ALA A 33 15.79 1.36 -2.10
C ALA A 33 16.05 0.04 -2.88
N THR A 34 15.64 -1.08 -2.30
CA THR A 34 15.76 -2.41 -2.92
C THR A 34 15.00 -2.51 -4.24
N LEU A 35 13.78 -1.96 -4.31
CA LEU A 35 12.98 -1.96 -5.53
C LEU A 35 13.57 -1.07 -6.63
N LEU A 36 14.04 0.13 -6.31
CA LEU A 36 14.66 1.01 -7.29
C LEU A 36 15.92 0.36 -7.91
N GLU A 37 16.73 -0.34 -7.11
CA GLU A 37 17.90 -1.08 -7.60
C GLU A 37 17.50 -2.27 -8.49
N ALA A 38 16.48 -3.04 -8.07
CA ALA A 38 15.97 -4.16 -8.85
C ALA A 38 15.36 -3.70 -10.19
N MET A 39 14.61 -2.60 -10.18
CA MET A 39 14.05 -1.97 -11.38
C MET A 39 15.14 -1.50 -12.33
N ALA A 40 16.17 -0.80 -11.82
CA ALA A 40 17.31 -0.35 -12.62
C ALA A 40 18.03 -1.54 -13.29
N THR A 41 18.26 -2.61 -12.53
CA THR A 41 18.91 -3.84 -13.04
C THR A 41 18.06 -4.52 -14.11
N ALA A 42 16.74 -4.48 -13.97
CA ALA A 42 15.80 -5.02 -14.95
C ALA A 42 15.59 -4.12 -16.19
N GLY A 43 16.17 -2.92 -16.23
CA GLY A 43 16.01 -1.95 -17.32
C GLY A 43 14.70 -1.17 -17.29
N VAL A 44 13.99 -1.19 -16.16
CA VAL A 44 12.78 -0.39 -15.92
C VAL A 44 13.20 1.02 -15.48
N VAL A 45 12.56 2.06 -16.02
CA VAL A 45 12.83 3.46 -15.64
C VAL A 45 11.68 4.09 -14.83
N GLN A 46 10.45 3.59 -15.03
CA GLN A 46 9.27 4.06 -14.32
C GLN A 46 8.32 2.91 -13.99
N CYS A 47 7.68 3.00 -12.82
CA CYS A 47 6.57 2.16 -12.41
C CYS A 47 5.39 3.03 -11.97
N MET A 48 4.17 2.63 -12.35
CA MET A 48 2.92 3.13 -11.80
C MET A 48 2.11 1.93 -11.30
N ILE A 49 1.64 2.00 -10.06
CA ILE A 49 0.86 0.97 -9.41
C ILE A 49 -0.50 1.57 -9.07
N SER A 50 -1.58 1.02 -9.60
CA SER A 50 -2.93 1.50 -9.31
C SER A 50 -3.59 0.65 -8.23
N TYR A 51 -4.40 1.27 -7.36
CA TYR A 51 -5.15 0.58 -6.32
C TYR A 51 -6.53 1.21 -6.17
N ALA A 52 -7.50 0.42 -5.73
CA ALA A 52 -8.83 0.90 -5.40
C ALA A 52 -9.50 0.01 -4.35
N GLY A 53 -10.43 0.58 -3.61
CA GLY A 53 -11.21 -0.11 -2.61
C GLY A 53 -12.57 0.53 -2.43
N PHE A 54 -13.52 -0.26 -1.94
CA PHE A 54 -14.89 0.16 -1.64
C PHE A 54 -15.53 -0.78 -0.61
N GLY A 55 -16.39 -0.24 0.25
CA GLY A 55 -17.09 -1.01 1.27
C GLY A 55 -16.17 -1.42 2.42
N ASP A 56 -15.62 -2.64 2.35
CA ASP A 56 -14.70 -3.22 3.33
C ASP A 56 -13.48 -3.90 2.69
N SER A 57 -13.30 -3.70 1.38
CA SER A 57 -12.34 -4.44 0.56
C SER A 57 -11.64 -3.51 -0.43
N GLY A 58 -10.33 -3.68 -0.56
CA GLY A 58 -9.50 -2.98 -1.54
C GLY A 58 -8.22 -3.75 -1.80
N ASP A 59 -7.62 -3.52 -2.97
CA ASP A 59 -6.38 -4.19 -3.38
C ASP A 59 -5.64 -3.35 -4.43
N VAL A 60 -4.41 -3.74 -4.72
CA VAL A 60 -3.67 -3.32 -5.91
C VAL A 60 -4.36 -3.90 -7.14
N ASN A 61 -4.69 -3.04 -8.10
CA ASN A 61 -5.36 -3.43 -9.33
C ASN A 61 -4.36 -3.81 -10.43
N ASP A 62 -3.31 -3.01 -10.61
CA ASP A 62 -2.36 -3.21 -11.71
C ASP A 62 -0.99 -2.59 -11.41
N VAL A 63 0.05 -3.18 -12.01
CA VAL A 63 1.45 -2.72 -11.96
C VAL A 63 1.95 -2.51 -13.38
N HIS A 64 2.15 -1.25 -13.77
CA HIS A 64 2.63 -0.88 -15.09
C HIS A 64 4.10 -0.46 -15.03
N LEU A 65 4.97 -1.19 -15.74
CA LEU A 65 6.40 -0.90 -15.84
C LEU A 65 6.73 -0.35 -17.23
N THR A 66 7.65 0.62 -17.28
CA THR A 66 8.06 1.26 -18.53
C THR A 66 9.58 1.23 -18.65
N SER A 67 10.09 0.85 -19.83
CA SER A 67 11.51 0.91 -20.19
C SER A 67 11.94 2.32 -20.61
N GLN A 68 13.26 2.51 -20.79
CA GLN A 68 13.85 3.77 -21.22
C GLN A 68 13.31 4.30 -22.56
N ASP A 69 12.91 3.42 -23.48
CA ASP A 69 12.31 3.79 -24.78
C ASP A 69 10.80 4.02 -24.71
N GLY A 70 10.21 3.98 -23.50
CA GLY A 70 8.78 4.18 -23.27
C GLY A 70 7.92 2.95 -23.53
N ALA A 71 8.51 1.79 -23.82
CA ALA A 71 7.75 0.56 -24.03
C ALA A 71 7.26 -0.05 -22.71
N PRO A 72 6.07 -0.65 -22.68
CA PRO A 72 5.61 -1.40 -21.51
C PRO A 72 6.51 -2.62 -21.29
N MET A 73 6.83 -2.90 -20.03
CA MET A 73 7.60 -4.06 -19.62
C MET A 73 6.79 -4.95 -18.69
N SER A 74 7.02 -6.25 -18.78
CA SER A 74 6.67 -7.16 -17.68
C SER A 74 7.85 -7.27 -16.73
N ALA A 75 7.58 -7.38 -15.44
CA ALA A 75 8.64 -7.50 -14.45
C ALA A 75 9.42 -8.81 -14.68
N LEU A 76 10.73 -8.72 -14.95
CA LEU A 76 11.59 -9.87 -15.16
C LEU A 76 12.48 -10.08 -13.94
N GLY A 77 12.32 -11.21 -13.27
CA GLY A 77 13.16 -11.62 -12.15
C GLY A 77 12.48 -11.50 -10.78
N THR A 78 13.28 -11.78 -9.76
CA THR A 78 12.85 -11.83 -8.37
C THR A 78 13.74 -10.98 -7.50
N VAL A 79 13.19 -10.53 -6.38
CA VAL A 79 13.89 -9.71 -5.38
C VAL A 79 13.51 -10.19 -3.99
N ASP A 80 14.48 -10.14 -3.07
CA ASP A 80 14.26 -10.44 -1.66
C ASP A 80 13.81 -9.17 -0.94
N ILE A 81 12.59 -9.20 -0.41
CA ILE A 81 11.99 -8.06 0.29
C ILE A 81 11.84 -8.39 1.77
N ALA A 82 12.21 -7.45 2.62
CA ALA A 82 11.88 -7.51 4.04
C ALA A 82 10.35 -7.43 4.20
N VAL A 83 9.77 -8.39 4.91
CA VAL A 83 8.32 -8.43 5.19
C VAL A 83 8.09 -8.39 6.69
N GLN A 84 7.16 -7.54 7.11
CA GLN A 84 6.69 -7.56 8.49
C GLN A 84 5.68 -8.69 8.68
N ASP A 85 5.94 -9.54 9.66
CA ASP A 85 5.12 -10.67 10.05
C ASP A 85 4.54 -10.37 11.43
N ASN A 86 3.27 -9.97 11.45
CA ASN A 86 2.53 -9.68 12.67
C ASN A 86 1.68 -10.89 13.03
N ARG A 87 2.00 -11.55 14.14
CA ARG A 87 1.24 -12.69 14.65
C ARG A 87 0.63 -12.37 16.00
N TYR A 88 -0.63 -12.74 16.18
CA TYR A 88 -1.26 -12.74 17.49
C TYR A 88 -0.97 -14.07 18.19
N VAL A 89 -0.14 -14.03 19.23
CA VAL A 89 0.30 -15.20 19.99
C VAL A 89 0.08 -14.91 21.47
N ASP A 90 -0.57 -15.84 22.18
CA ASP A 90 -0.80 -15.78 23.63
C ASP A 90 -1.44 -14.46 24.14
N GLY A 91 -2.39 -13.92 23.38
CA GLY A 91 -3.10 -12.70 23.79
C GLY A 91 -2.38 -11.39 23.48
N ALA A 92 -1.24 -11.45 22.77
CA ALA A 92 -0.45 -10.28 22.40
C ALA A 92 -0.05 -10.31 20.92
N TRP A 93 0.00 -9.12 20.30
CA TRP A 93 0.59 -8.96 18.97
C TRP A 93 2.12 -9.00 19.06
N THR A 94 2.73 -9.86 18.26
CA THR A 94 4.18 -9.97 18.11
C THR A 94 4.54 -9.63 16.66
N ALA A 95 5.43 -8.65 16.48
CA ALA A 95 5.97 -8.27 15.18
C ALA A 95 7.38 -8.83 15.00
N SER A 96 7.62 -9.56 13.92
CA SER A 96 8.95 -9.95 13.46
C SER A 96 9.18 -9.50 12.02
N THR A 97 10.43 -9.30 11.64
CA THR A 97 10.79 -9.03 10.24
C THR A 97 11.41 -10.29 9.65
N GLY A 98 10.81 -10.79 8.56
CA GLY A 98 11.36 -11.85 7.73
C GLY A 98 11.86 -11.29 6.40
N SER A 99 12.45 -12.15 5.57
CA SER A 99 12.69 -11.88 4.16
C SER A 99 11.85 -12.85 3.32
N LYS A 100 11.30 -12.37 2.22
CA LYS A 100 10.56 -13.18 1.25
C LYS A 100 11.03 -12.83 -0.16
N THR A 101 11.42 -13.86 -0.91
CA THR A 101 11.65 -13.76 -2.35
C THR A 101 10.31 -13.60 -3.06
N MET A 102 10.17 -12.55 -3.86
CA MET A 102 8.99 -12.24 -4.65
C MET A 102 9.41 -11.94 -6.09
N SER A 103 8.50 -12.07 -7.06
CA SER A 103 8.71 -11.38 -8.34
C SER A 103 8.78 -9.88 -8.10
N ILE A 104 9.48 -9.15 -8.98
CA ILE A 104 9.55 -7.68 -8.87
C ILE A 104 8.13 -7.07 -8.91
N SER A 105 7.19 -7.64 -9.68
CA SER A 105 5.81 -7.17 -9.73
C SER A 105 5.08 -7.35 -8.39
N GLU A 106 5.18 -8.52 -7.76
CA GLU A 106 4.57 -8.78 -6.44
C GLU A 106 5.19 -7.90 -5.36
N ALA A 107 6.50 -7.68 -5.42
CA ALA A 107 7.21 -6.80 -4.50
C ALA A 107 6.75 -5.33 -4.65
N LEU A 108 6.45 -4.88 -5.86
CA LEU A 108 5.89 -3.55 -6.13
C LEU A 108 4.47 -3.43 -5.59
N SER A 109 3.60 -4.43 -5.80
CA SER A 109 2.27 -4.47 -5.19
C SER A 109 2.35 -4.39 -3.66
N TYR A 110 3.21 -5.21 -3.05
CA TYR A 110 3.45 -5.15 -1.60
C TYR A 110 3.93 -3.78 -1.13
N PHE A 111 4.80 -3.12 -1.90
CA PHE A 111 5.25 -1.77 -1.58
C PHE A 111 4.12 -0.73 -1.66
N ALA A 112 3.23 -0.84 -2.66
CA ALA A 112 2.04 0.01 -2.72
C ALA A 112 1.15 -0.19 -1.50
N ASP A 113 0.93 -1.44 -1.05
CA ASP A 113 0.18 -1.71 0.18
C ASP A 113 0.83 -1.06 1.39
N LEU A 114 2.16 -1.14 1.53
CA LEU A 114 2.86 -0.48 2.63
C LEU A 114 2.65 1.04 2.63
N VAL A 115 2.75 1.67 1.45
CA VAL A 115 2.57 3.12 1.30
C VAL A 115 1.12 3.52 1.59
N VAL A 116 0.15 2.87 0.96
CA VAL A 116 -1.27 3.21 1.09
C VAL A 116 -1.74 2.98 2.53
N ASN A 117 -1.41 1.86 3.17
CA ASN A 117 -1.77 1.63 4.56
C ASN A 117 -1.11 2.62 5.53
N ARG A 118 0.08 3.14 5.19
CA ARG A 118 0.80 4.09 6.04
C ARG A 118 0.23 5.50 5.98
N TYR A 119 -0.21 5.95 4.80
CA TYR A 119 -0.63 7.33 4.56
C TYR A 119 -2.14 7.51 4.40
N HIS A 120 -2.83 6.46 3.96
CA HIS A 120 -4.28 6.41 3.73
C HIS A 120 -4.88 5.13 4.34
N PRO A 121 -4.73 4.90 5.66
CA PRO A 121 -5.27 3.72 6.30
C PRO A 121 -6.79 3.68 6.15
N GLY A 122 -7.31 2.55 5.69
CA GLY A 122 -8.75 2.35 5.52
C GLY A 122 -9.34 3.04 4.30
N PHE A 123 -8.52 3.34 3.28
CA PHE A 123 -8.95 3.93 2.00
C PHE A 123 -10.11 3.19 1.34
N GLU A 124 -10.25 1.90 1.61
CA GLU A 124 -11.28 1.03 1.09
C GLU A 124 -12.65 1.21 1.75
N ASN A 125 -12.71 1.85 2.91
CA ASN A 125 -13.90 1.84 3.75
C ASN A 125 -15.03 2.73 3.20
N ASN A 126 -16.26 2.26 3.40
CA ASN A 126 -17.50 2.97 3.04
C ASN A 126 -17.57 3.30 1.55
N ASP A 127 -17.53 4.60 1.21
CA ASP A 127 -17.54 5.10 -0.16
C ASP A 127 -16.22 4.79 -0.90
N GLY A 128 -15.19 4.36 -0.16
CA GLY A 128 -13.94 3.87 -0.73
C GLY A 128 -12.99 4.98 -1.17
N GLY A 129 -12.03 4.57 -1.98
CA GLY A 129 -10.95 5.43 -2.42
C GLY A 129 -10.08 4.71 -3.44
N SER A 130 -9.29 5.47 -4.18
CA SER A 130 -8.36 4.93 -5.15
C SER A 130 -7.15 5.82 -5.32
N GLY A 131 -6.16 5.34 -6.05
CA GLY A 131 -5.00 6.14 -6.38
C GLY A 131 -3.93 5.38 -7.12
N GLU A 132 -2.79 6.05 -7.23
CA GLU A 132 -1.61 5.53 -7.86
C GLU A 132 -0.36 5.75 -6.99
N VAL A 133 0.55 4.78 -6.98
CA VAL A 133 1.90 4.93 -6.45
C VAL A 133 2.87 4.92 -7.62
N TYR A 134 3.75 5.91 -7.68
CA TYR A 134 4.72 6.07 -8.76
C TYR A 134 6.13 5.91 -8.24
N LEU A 135 6.98 5.24 -9.02
CA LEU A 135 8.41 5.13 -8.79
C LEU A 135 9.17 5.53 -10.07
N GLU A 136 10.11 6.46 -9.93
CA GLU A 136 11.03 6.88 -10.98
C GLU A 136 12.46 6.48 -10.58
N VAL A 137 13.13 5.70 -11.42
CA VAL A 137 14.46 5.15 -11.11
C VAL A 137 15.53 6.25 -11.11
N ASP A 138 15.58 7.03 -12.18
CA ASP A 138 16.65 8.02 -12.40
C ASP A 138 16.68 9.11 -11.32
N THR A 139 15.51 9.55 -10.85
CA THR A 139 15.36 10.57 -9.81
C THR A 139 15.25 9.97 -8.41
N SER A 140 15.11 8.64 -8.31
CA SER A 140 14.75 7.92 -7.09
C SER A 140 13.50 8.49 -6.40
N ARG A 141 12.63 9.14 -7.17
CA ARG A 141 11.42 9.78 -6.67
C ARG A 141 10.32 8.74 -6.54
N VAL A 142 9.65 8.77 -5.40
CA VAL A 142 8.44 7.99 -5.15
C VAL A 142 7.38 8.92 -4.58
N TRP A 143 6.16 8.83 -5.10
CA TRP A 143 5.02 9.57 -4.58
C TRP A 143 3.74 8.76 -4.72
N ASN A 144 2.75 9.12 -3.92
CA ASN A 144 1.42 8.54 -3.96
C ASN A 144 0.41 9.65 -4.26
N GLU A 145 -0.44 9.42 -5.25
CA GLU A 145 -1.63 10.22 -5.51
C GLU A 145 -2.82 9.43 -5.01
N HIS A 146 -3.66 10.09 -4.20
CA HIS A 146 -4.79 9.44 -3.56
C HIS A 146 -6.07 10.27 -3.70
N ARG A 147 -7.20 9.57 -3.73
CA ARG A 147 -8.53 10.14 -3.83
C ARG A 147 -9.47 9.36 -2.92
N ASP A 148 -9.99 10.02 -1.90
CA ASP A 148 -11.12 9.54 -1.12
C ASP A 148 -12.43 9.80 -1.87
N TYR A 149 -13.37 8.88 -1.77
CA TYR A 149 -14.72 9.05 -2.26
C TYR A 149 -15.67 9.34 -1.10
N TYR A 150 -16.71 10.12 -1.39
CA TYR A 150 -17.71 10.52 -0.40
C TYR A 150 -19.06 10.73 -1.08
N THR A 151 -20.11 10.19 -0.48
CA THR A 151 -21.51 10.35 -0.90
C THR A 151 -22.25 11.27 0.07
N GLU A 152 -22.76 12.40 -0.41
CA GLU A 152 -23.63 13.31 0.35
C GLU A 152 -25.10 13.11 -0.03
N SER A 153 -26.02 13.26 0.92
CA SER A 153 -27.46 13.24 0.65
C SER A 153 -28.20 14.28 1.51
N ILE A 154 -29.05 15.08 0.87
CA ILE A 154 -29.92 16.06 1.53
C ILE A 154 -31.36 15.57 1.44
N TYR A 155 -32.01 15.43 2.60
CA TYR A 155 -33.41 15.02 2.70
C TYR A 155 -34.28 16.22 3.11
N SER A 156 -35.39 16.42 2.40
CA SER A 156 -36.44 17.37 2.77
C SER A 156 -37.80 16.74 2.54
N GLU A 157 -38.72 16.98 3.47
CA GLU A 157 -40.09 16.46 3.43
C GLU A 157 -41.08 17.63 3.57
N HIS A 158 -42.21 17.54 2.87
CA HIS A 158 -43.27 18.53 2.89
C HIS A 158 -44.62 17.82 2.93
N ASP A 159 -45.46 18.20 3.89
CA ASP A 159 -46.88 17.84 3.87
C ASP A 159 -47.60 18.66 2.78
N LEU A 160 -48.45 18.00 1.99
CA LEU A 160 -49.25 18.61 0.91
C LEU A 160 -50.67 18.97 1.38
#